data_AF-A0A0A2VSE8-F1
#
_entry.id   AF-A0A0A2VSE8-F1
#
_cell.length_a   1.000
_cell.length_b   1.000
_cell.length_c   1.000
_cell.angle_alpha   90.00
_cell.angle_beta   90.00
_cell.angle_gamma   90.00
#
_symmetry.space_group_name_H-M   'P 1'
#
loop_
_entity.id
_entity.type
_entity.pdbx_description
1 polymer ?
#
loop_
_entity_poly.entity_id
_entity_poly.type
_entity_poly.pdbx_seq_one_letter_code
_entity_poly.pdbx_strand_id
1 'polypeptide(L)'
;MASAPRVARLCAAACRRAVPQLAQHRVMTMAGPRAAVAFSTSTMRAAERTFDGDEGGESAPVELKELDKAFMDRATPEGLRQLDQLAKLNGHNSIEAYLDDKLRYTAGFSTQDKLLTDELVVEDSPAKPDYKAFWYDEDDPDTFFEEHDEFKEDDMMSMAHNKLKEIREMRQYTRLAVWEMPLLSSTATHAHTRDGTLELTRKNRTRQAL
;
A
#
# COMPACT_ATOMS: atom_id res chain seq x y z
N MET A 1 -24.98 30.57 -44.78
CA MET A 1 -24.11 31.08 -43.70
C MET A 1 -24.98 31.42 -42.50
N ALA A 2 -24.87 30.64 -41.42
CA ALA A 2 -25.69 30.83 -40.22
C ALA A 2 -25.11 31.92 -39.33
N SER A 3 -25.94 32.88 -38.96
CA SER A 3 -25.58 34.11 -38.24
C SER A 3 -25.19 33.85 -36.78
N ALA A 4 -23.94 34.18 -36.42
CA ALA A 4 -23.32 34.08 -35.09
C ALA A 4 -24.18 34.51 -33.88
N PRO A 5 -25.05 35.54 -33.92
CA PRO A 5 -25.87 35.93 -32.77
C PRO A 5 -26.87 34.87 -32.30
N ARG A 6 -27.23 33.88 -33.12
CA ARG A 6 -28.17 32.81 -32.71
C ARG A 6 -27.50 31.71 -31.87
N VAL A 7 -26.22 31.42 -32.11
CA VAL A 7 -25.45 30.41 -31.35
C VAL A 7 -25.09 30.94 -29.96
N ALA A 8 -24.69 32.21 -29.86
CA ALA A 8 -24.32 32.82 -28.58
C ALA A 8 -25.49 32.87 -27.57
N ARG A 9 -26.73 33.04 -28.06
CA ARG A 9 -27.93 33.04 -27.21
C ARG A 9 -28.31 31.66 -26.69
N LEU A 10 -28.03 30.60 -27.44
CA LEU A 10 -28.25 29.22 -27.00
C LEU A 10 -27.25 28.78 -25.92
N CYS A 11 -25.98 29.17 -26.05
CA CYS A 11 -24.96 28.90 -25.02
C CYS A 11 -25.25 29.65 -23.70
N ALA A 12 -25.71 30.91 -23.77
CA ALA A 12 -26.03 31.69 -22.57
C ALA A 12 -27.26 31.19 -21.79
N ALA A 13 -28.16 30.43 -22.43
CA ALA A 13 -29.32 29.81 -21.79
C ALA A 13 -28.96 28.48 -21.09
N ALA A 14 -28.00 27.73 -21.64
CA ALA A 14 -27.52 26.47 -21.06
C ALA A 14 -26.69 26.68 -19.78
N CYS A 15 -25.98 27.81 -19.66
CA CYS A 15 -25.10 28.08 -18.52
C CYS A 15 -25.82 28.56 -17.23
N ARG A 16 -27.15 28.75 -17.22
CA ARG A 16 -27.89 29.28 -16.05
C ARG A 16 -28.52 28.22 -15.13
N ARG A 17 -28.36 26.93 -15.42
CA ARG A 17 -28.98 25.84 -14.61
C ARG A 17 -28.03 25.03 -13.73
N ALA A 18 -26.75 25.36 -13.68
CA ALA A 18 -25.82 24.69 -12.78
C ALA A 18 -25.47 25.64 -11.62
N VAL A 19 -26.20 25.53 -10.51
CA VAL A 19 -25.72 26.01 -9.21
C VAL A 19 -24.89 24.88 -8.62
N PRO A 20 -23.55 25.00 -8.51
CA PRO A 20 -22.80 24.06 -7.71
C PRO A 20 -22.91 24.48 -6.24
N GLN A 21 -23.51 23.63 -5.42
CA GLN A 21 -23.34 23.70 -3.97
C GLN A 21 -21.86 23.41 -3.67
N LEU A 22 -21.14 24.44 -3.21
CA LEU A 22 -19.78 24.32 -2.68
C LEU A 22 -19.84 23.58 -1.34
N ALA A 23 -19.54 22.28 -1.36
CA ALA A 23 -19.14 21.56 -0.16
C ALA A 23 -17.76 22.08 0.29
N GLN A 24 -17.75 22.80 1.41
CA GLN A 24 -16.52 23.23 2.07
C GLN A 24 -15.83 22.03 2.71
N HIS A 25 -14.80 21.48 2.06
CA HIS A 25 -13.85 20.61 2.74
C HIS A 25 -12.68 21.43 3.29
N ARG A 26 -12.63 21.49 4.61
CA ARG A 26 -11.57 22.04 5.46
C ARG A 26 -10.26 21.28 5.18
N VAL A 27 -9.23 21.95 4.69
CA VAL A 27 -7.86 21.42 4.66
C VAL A 27 -7.23 21.70 6.03
N MET A 28 -6.99 20.64 6.81
CA MET A 28 -6.13 20.75 7.99
C MET A 28 -4.67 20.73 7.55
N THR A 29 -3.97 21.83 7.79
CA THR A 29 -2.52 21.93 7.70
C THR A 29 -1.89 21.24 8.92
N MET A 30 -1.25 20.10 8.72
CA MET A 30 -0.31 19.55 9.71
C MET A 30 1.11 19.97 9.30
N ALA A 31 1.65 20.96 10.02
CA ALA A 31 3.07 21.27 9.99
C ALA A 31 3.78 20.37 11.02
N GLY A 32 4.58 19.43 10.54
CA GLY A 32 5.48 18.60 11.35
C GLY A 32 6.95 18.81 10.93
N PRO A 33 7.91 18.75 11.86
CA PRO A 33 9.29 19.16 11.59
C PRO A 33 10.02 18.18 10.65
N ARG A 34 10.77 18.76 9.72
CA ARG A 34 11.70 18.08 8.82
C ARG A 34 12.87 17.48 9.60
N ALA A 35 12.92 16.17 9.75
CA ALA A 35 14.14 15.44 10.04
C ALA A 35 14.85 15.12 8.72
N ALA A 36 16.02 15.72 8.50
CA ALA A 36 16.91 15.36 7.40
C ALA A 36 17.52 13.99 7.70
N VAL A 37 17.04 12.94 7.03
CA VAL A 37 17.69 11.62 7.07
C VAL A 37 18.73 11.59 5.96
N ALA A 38 20.00 11.55 6.36
CA ALA A 38 21.13 11.39 5.45
C ALA A 38 21.13 9.96 4.89
N PHE A 39 21.27 9.83 3.57
CA PHE A 39 21.51 8.57 2.89
C PHE A 39 22.87 8.01 3.33
N SER A 40 22.86 6.96 4.14
CA SER A 40 24.05 6.17 4.48
C SER A 40 23.90 4.77 3.90
N THR A 41 24.49 4.55 2.73
CA THR A 41 24.55 3.23 2.09
C THR A 41 25.78 2.49 2.63
N SER A 42 25.67 1.87 3.80
CA SER A 42 26.64 0.86 4.25
C SER A 42 25.94 -0.49 4.32
N THR A 43 26.28 -1.37 3.39
CA THR A 43 25.81 -2.76 3.37
C THR A 43 26.51 -3.51 4.50
N MET A 44 25.81 -3.79 5.59
CA MET A 44 26.30 -4.76 6.55
C MET A 44 26.18 -6.14 5.91
N ARG A 45 27.33 -6.76 5.61
CA ARG A 45 27.41 -8.17 5.22
C ARG A 45 26.91 -9.00 6.40
N ALA A 46 25.67 -9.48 6.30
CA ALA A 46 25.21 -10.62 7.08
C ALA A 46 26.06 -11.83 6.66
N ALA A 47 26.58 -12.55 7.65
CA ALA A 47 27.30 -13.80 7.42
C ALA A 47 26.37 -14.77 6.66
N GLU A 48 26.84 -15.20 5.49
CA GLU A 48 26.23 -16.18 4.63
C GLU A 48 26.14 -17.51 5.40
N ARG A 49 24.99 -17.76 6.03
CA ARG A 49 24.57 -19.11 6.38
C ARG A 49 23.81 -19.65 5.17
N THR A 50 24.24 -20.81 4.70
CA THR A 50 23.52 -21.62 3.72
C THR A 50 22.08 -21.78 4.22
N PHE A 51 21.14 -21.23 3.46
CA PHE A 51 19.71 -21.36 3.67
C PHE A 51 19.32 -22.76 3.20
N ASP A 52 19.44 -23.75 4.09
CA ASP A 52 18.66 -24.97 3.98
C ASP A 52 17.22 -24.57 4.35
N GLY A 53 16.34 -24.58 3.35
CA GLY A 53 14.95 -24.18 3.46
C GLY A 53 14.13 -25.20 4.23
N ASP A 54 14.32 -25.26 5.54
CA ASP A 54 13.44 -25.95 6.48
C ASP A 54 13.50 -25.28 7.86
N GLU A 55 13.00 -24.04 7.92
CA GLU A 55 12.54 -23.44 9.19
C GLU A 55 11.27 -22.65 8.85
N GLY A 56 10.24 -23.40 8.43
CA GLY A 56 8.89 -23.00 8.72
C GLY A 56 8.80 -22.90 10.24
N GLY A 57 8.73 -21.66 10.74
CA GLY A 57 8.46 -21.38 12.14
C GLY A 57 7.02 -21.75 12.48
N GLU A 58 6.66 -23.02 12.32
CA GLU A 58 5.55 -23.62 13.02
C GLU A 58 5.88 -23.43 14.49
N SER A 59 5.15 -22.53 15.16
CA SER A 59 5.09 -22.54 16.61
C SER A 59 4.45 -23.87 16.97
N ALA A 60 5.26 -24.93 17.06
CA ALA A 60 4.82 -26.27 17.35
C ALA A 60 3.91 -26.21 18.59
N PRO A 61 2.80 -26.95 18.61
CA PRO A 61 1.88 -26.92 19.72
C PRO A 61 2.68 -27.25 20.97
N VAL A 62 2.84 -26.25 21.85
CA VAL A 62 3.65 -26.39 23.06
C VAL A 62 3.11 -27.59 23.82
N GLU A 63 3.89 -28.67 23.86
CA GLU A 63 3.42 -29.90 24.49
C GLU A 63 3.17 -29.60 25.98
N LEU A 64 1.92 -29.76 26.42
CA LEU A 64 1.54 -29.55 27.83
C LEU A 64 2.46 -30.31 28.79
N LYS A 65 2.95 -31.48 28.36
CA LYS A 65 3.90 -32.32 29.11
C LYS A 65 5.27 -31.68 29.28
N GLU A 66 5.72 -30.87 28.33
CA GLU A 66 7.00 -30.15 28.43
C GLU A 66 6.88 -28.93 29.35
N LEU A 67 5.75 -28.23 29.29
CA LEU A 67 5.42 -27.17 30.25
C LEU A 67 5.28 -27.72 31.67
N ASP A 68 4.63 -28.87 31.83
CA ASP A 68 4.50 -29.53 33.14
C ASP A 68 5.87 -29.92 33.70
N LYS A 69 6.77 -30.42 32.86
CA LYS A 69 8.15 -30.73 33.28
C LYS A 69 8.91 -29.45 33.68
N ALA A 70 8.88 -28.42 32.84
CA ALA A 70 9.53 -27.14 33.13
C ALA A 70 8.94 -26.45 34.38
N PHE A 71 7.64 -26.62 34.60
CA PHE A 71 6.96 -26.16 35.80
C PHE A 71 7.44 -26.93 37.03
N MET A 72 7.50 -28.26 36.97
CA MET A 72 8.00 -29.09 38.08
C MET A 72 9.49 -28.84 38.38
N ASP A 73 10.30 -28.54 37.38
CA ASP A 73 11.70 -28.17 37.54
C ASP A 73 11.88 -26.80 38.21
N ARG A 74 10.95 -25.87 37.96
CA ARG A 74 10.98 -24.50 38.52
C ARG A 74 10.19 -24.37 39.83
N ALA A 75 9.27 -25.30 40.10
CA ALA A 75 8.44 -25.33 41.29
C ALA A 75 9.28 -25.76 42.50
N THR A 76 9.87 -24.78 43.18
CA THR A 76 10.50 -25.04 44.47
C THR A 76 9.43 -25.45 45.49
N PRO A 77 9.69 -26.48 46.33
CA PRO A 77 8.71 -26.95 47.31
C PRO A 77 8.37 -25.88 48.36
N GLU A 78 9.29 -24.93 48.59
CA GLU A 78 9.05 -23.76 49.43
C GLU A 78 8.11 -22.74 48.75
N GLY A 79 8.25 -22.52 47.45
CA GLY A 79 7.38 -21.64 46.67
C GLY A 79 5.93 -22.11 46.69
N LEU A 80 5.69 -23.42 46.53
CA LEU A 80 4.33 -23.98 46.61
C LEU A 80 3.71 -23.81 48.00
N ARG A 81 4.50 -23.96 49.07
CA ARG A 81 4.04 -23.72 50.45
C ARG A 81 3.67 -22.26 50.70
N GLN A 82 4.45 -21.32 50.15
CA GLN A 82 4.15 -19.90 50.25
C GLN A 82 2.84 -19.56 49.54
N LEU A 83 2.63 -20.10 48.34
CA LEU A 83 1.40 -19.89 47.60
C LEU A 83 0.17 -20.51 48.30
N ASP A 84 0.32 -21.69 48.90
CA ASP A 84 -0.72 -22.34 49.69
C ASP A 84 -1.08 -21.52 50.95
N GLN A 85 -0.09 -20.94 51.63
CA GLN A 85 -0.32 -20.01 52.74
C GLN A 85 -1.05 -18.74 52.28
N LEU A 86 -0.67 -18.17 51.14
CA LEU A 86 -1.36 -17.01 50.57
C LEU A 86 -2.82 -17.33 50.19
N ALA A 87 -3.08 -18.51 49.63
CA ALA A 87 -4.44 -18.97 49.33
C ALA A 87 -5.30 -19.08 50.60
N LYS A 88 -4.73 -19.58 51.70
CA LYS A 88 -5.37 -19.63 53.01
C LYS A 88 -5.68 -18.25 53.58
N LEU A 89 -4.78 -17.28 53.40
CA LEU A 89 -5.04 -15.88 53.76
C LEU A 89 -6.19 -15.27 52.95
N ASN A 90 -6.36 -15.70 51.70
CA ASN A 90 -7.48 -15.31 50.84
C ASN A 90 -8.78 -16.10 51.13
N GLY A 91 -8.79 -17.00 52.12
CA GLY A 91 -9.97 -17.76 52.51
C GLY A 91 -10.18 -19.08 51.75
N HIS A 92 -9.19 -19.57 51.01
CA HIS A 92 -9.26 -20.84 50.29
C HIS A 92 -8.42 -21.93 50.98
N ASN A 93 -8.90 -23.17 50.95
CA ASN A 93 -8.26 -24.27 51.67
C ASN A 93 -6.95 -24.77 51.02
N SER A 94 -6.81 -24.54 49.71
CA SER A 94 -5.62 -24.86 48.92
C SER A 94 -5.41 -23.84 47.80
N ILE A 95 -4.20 -23.79 47.25
CA ILE A 95 -3.89 -22.99 46.05
C ILE A 95 -4.79 -23.38 44.85
N GLU A 96 -5.07 -24.67 44.67
CA GLU A 96 -5.92 -25.17 43.59
C GLU A 96 -7.35 -24.63 43.71
N ALA A 97 -7.89 -24.61 44.94
CA ALA A 97 -9.23 -24.05 45.19
C ALA A 97 -9.30 -22.54 44.91
N TYR A 98 -8.20 -21.81 45.11
CA TYR A 98 -8.10 -20.39 44.77
C TYR A 98 -8.03 -20.17 43.24
N LEU A 99 -7.24 -20.98 42.54
CA LEU A 99 -7.14 -20.92 41.09
C LEU A 99 -8.46 -21.31 40.43
N ASP A 100 -9.12 -22.37 40.90
CA ASP A 100 -10.42 -22.79 40.39
C ASP A 100 -11.47 -21.69 40.54
N ASP A 101 -11.53 -21.01 41.69
CA ASP A 101 -12.47 -19.90 41.90
C ASP A 101 -12.14 -18.71 41.00
N LYS A 102 -10.86 -18.34 40.87
CA LYS A 102 -10.43 -17.26 39.98
C LYS A 102 -10.69 -17.57 38.52
N LEU A 103 -10.37 -18.77 38.05
CA LEU A 103 -10.58 -19.20 36.67
C LEU A 103 -12.07 -19.29 36.33
N ARG A 104 -12.91 -19.73 37.27
CA ARG A 104 -14.37 -19.72 37.11
C ARG A 104 -14.95 -18.32 37.06
N TYR A 105 -14.43 -17.39 37.87
CA TYR A 105 -14.93 -16.01 37.94
C TYR A 105 -14.37 -15.11 36.83
N THR A 106 -13.19 -15.42 36.28
CA THR A 106 -12.68 -14.83 35.04
C THR A 106 -13.39 -15.46 33.84
N ALA A 107 -14.69 -15.22 33.74
CA ALA A 107 -15.54 -15.61 32.61
C ALA A 107 -15.07 -14.86 31.35
N GLY A 108 -14.05 -15.40 30.71
CA GLY A 108 -13.37 -14.74 29.60
C GLY A 108 -12.15 -15.52 29.18
N PHE A 109 -11.35 -16.06 30.09
CA PHE A 109 -10.07 -16.67 29.70
C PHE A 109 -10.27 -17.93 28.84
N SER A 110 -11.13 -18.87 29.28
CA SER A 110 -11.41 -20.07 28.49
C SER A 110 -12.27 -19.80 27.25
N THR A 111 -13.12 -18.78 27.26
CA THR A 111 -14.02 -18.49 26.13
C THR A 111 -13.36 -17.59 25.09
N GLN A 112 -12.53 -16.63 25.49
CA GLN A 112 -11.78 -15.76 24.58
C GLN A 112 -10.69 -16.54 23.88
N ASP A 113 -9.99 -17.42 24.59
CA ASP A 113 -8.99 -18.30 23.97
C ASP A 113 -9.64 -19.20 22.92
N LYS A 114 -10.79 -19.81 23.26
CA LYS A 114 -11.59 -20.60 22.29
C LYS A 114 -12.11 -19.77 21.10
N LEU A 115 -12.59 -18.56 21.34
CA LEU A 115 -13.07 -17.68 20.26
C LEU A 115 -11.92 -17.24 19.36
N LEU A 116 -10.75 -16.96 19.93
CA LEU A 116 -9.54 -16.59 19.18
C LEU A 116 -9.02 -17.79 18.38
N THR A 117 -9.00 -18.99 18.96
CA THR A 117 -8.65 -20.20 18.20
C THR A 117 -9.67 -20.49 17.11
N ASP A 118 -10.96 -20.29 17.36
CA ASP A 118 -12.01 -20.49 16.36
C ASP A 118 -11.91 -19.45 15.24
N GLU A 119 -11.58 -18.18 15.54
CA GLU A 119 -11.35 -17.12 14.55
C GLU A 119 -10.13 -17.42 13.68
N LEU A 120 -9.01 -17.82 14.29
CA LEU A 120 -7.80 -18.23 13.58
C LEU A 120 -8.05 -19.47 12.69
N VAL A 121 -8.81 -20.45 13.19
CA VAL A 121 -9.18 -21.63 12.40
C VAL A 121 -10.07 -21.26 11.20
N VAL A 122 -10.90 -20.23 11.31
CA VAL A 122 -11.72 -19.74 10.18
C VAL A 122 -10.86 -19.03 9.14
N GLU A 123 -9.91 -18.20 9.56
CA GLU A 123 -8.96 -17.52 8.66
C GLU A 123 -8.02 -18.49 7.93
N ASP A 124 -7.56 -19.53 8.62
CA ASP A 124 -6.68 -20.57 8.07
C ASP A 124 -7.45 -21.69 7.34
N SER A 125 -8.78 -21.74 7.47
CA SER A 125 -9.56 -22.74 6.74
C SER A 125 -9.62 -22.36 5.26
N PRO A 126 -9.05 -23.16 4.34
CA PRO A 126 -9.20 -22.88 2.92
C PRO A 126 -10.70 -22.99 2.61
N ALA A 127 -11.26 -21.90 2.10
CA ALA A 127 -12.60 -21.93 1.53
C ALA A 127 -12.65 -23.08 0.53
N LYS A 128 -13.68 -23.94 0.62
CA LYS A 128 -13.77 -25.16 -0.19
C LYS A 128 -13.51 -24.80 -1.66
N PRO A 129 -12.47 -25.37 -2.30
CA PRO A 129 -12.16 -25.03 -3.67
C PRO A 129 -13.34 -25.38 -4.58
N ASP A 130 -13.71 -24.45 -5.45
CA ASP A 130 -14.59 -24.80 -6.57
C ASP A 130 -13.72 -25.43 -7.66
N TYR A 131 -13.77 -26.75 -7.78
CA TYR A 131 -13.05 -27.53 -8.80
C TYR A 131 -13.37 -27.12 -10.25
N LYS A 132 -14.38 -26.27 -10.45
CA LYS A 132 -14.76 -25.72 -11.75
C LYS A 132 -14.28 -24.28 -11.97
N ALA A 133 -13.70 -23.62 -10.96
CA ALA A 133 -13.19 -22.27 -11.10
C ALA A 133 -12.07 -22.23 -12.15
N PHE A 134 -12.05 -21.18 -12.97
CA PHE A 134 -11.08 -21.05 -14.07
C PHE A 134 -9.63 -20.97 -13.57
N TRP A 135 -9.42 -20.39 -12.38
CA TRP A 135 -8.12 -20.27 -11.71
C TRP A 135 -7.83 -21.44 -10.75
N TYR A 136 -8.66 -22.50 -10.77
CA TYR A 136 -8.37 -23.72 -10.01
C TYR A 136 -7.24 -24.52 -10.64
N ASP A 137 -6.19 -24.79 -9.84
CA ASP A 137 -5.11 -25.70 -10.17
C ASP A 137 -5.13 -26.91 -9.23
N GLU A 138 -4.97 -28.11 -9.78
CA GLU A 138 -4.91 -29.35 -8.99
C GLU A 138 -3.61 -29.46 -8.19
N ASP A 139 -2.54 -28.83 -8.68
CA ASP A 139 -1.21 -28.82 -8.04
C ASP A 139 -1.11 -27.74 -6.93
N ASP A 140 -2.06 -26.80 -6.85
CA ASP A 140 -2.10 -25.72 -5.84
C ASP A 140 -3.55 -25.41 -5.37
N PRO A 141 -4.10 -26.24 -4.46
CA PRO A 141 -5.48 -26.13 -3.99
C PRO A 141 -5.73 -24.95 -3.03
N ASP A 142 -4.70 -24.16 -2.69
CA ASP A 142 -4.80 -22.99 -1.81
C ASP A 142 -4.87 -21.66 -2.59
N THR A 143 -4.90 -21.73 -3.92
CA THR A 143 -5.06 -20.55 -4.78
C THR A 143 -6.38 -19.83 -4.48
N PHE A 144 -6.38 -18.50 -4.39
CA PHE A 144 -7.60 -17.72 -4.16
C PHE A 144 -8.65 -17.98 -5.26
N PHE A 145 -9.73 -18.70 -4.94
CA PHE A 145 -10.83 -19.04 -5.86
C PHE A 145 -11.97 -18.04 -5.88
N GLU A 146 -11.88 -16.96 -5.09
CA GLU A 146 -12.97 -15.96 -5.04
C GLU A 146 -13.06 -15.24 -6.39
N GLU A 147 -14.17 -15.48 -7.10
CA GLU A 147 -14.44 -14.98 -8.44
C GLU A 147 -14.52 -13.44 -8.46
N HIS A 148 -13.37 -12.77 -8.65
CA HIS A 148 -13.29 -11.34 -8.92
C HIS A 148 -13.48 -11.00 -10.42
N ASP A 149 -14.04 -11.92 -11.20
CA ASP A 149 -14.25 -11.77 -12.65
C ASP A 149 -15.43 -10.84 -13.02
N GLU A 150 -16.16 -10.31 -12.04
CA GLU A 150 -17.21 -9.31 -12.30
C GLU A 150 -16.58 -7.97 -12.71
N PHE A 151 -16.76 -7.61 -13.99
CA PHE A 151 -16.28 -6.33 -14.53
C PHE A 151 -17.05 -5.15 -13.92
N LYS A 152 -16.41 -4.42 -13.01
CA LYS A 152 -17.00 -3.26 -12.29
C LYS A 152 -17.06 -1.96 -13.10
N GLU A 153 -16.74 -2.01 -14.40
CA GLU A 153 -16.72 -0.86 -15.33
C GLU A 153 -15.81 0.31 -14.88
N ASP A 154 -14.85 0.07 -13.99
CA ASP A 154 -13.94 1.07 -13.45
C ASP A 154 -12.61 1.18 -14.21
N ASP A 155 -12.23 0.13 -14.96
CA ASP A 155 -11.07 0.13 -15.83
C ASP A 155 -11.45 0.19 -17.32
N MET A 156 -10.53 0.72 -18.12
CA MET A 156 -10.67 0.80 -19.57
C MET A 156 -9.70 -0.14 -20.26
N MET A 157 -10.05 -0.57 -21.48
CA MET A 157 -9.17 -1.39 -22.30
C MET A 157 -7.80 -0.75 -22.49
N SER A 158 -6.75 -1.57 -22.64
CA SER A 158 -5.36 -1.12 -22.85
C SER A 158 -5.20 -0.10 -24.00
N MET A 159 -5.95 -0.27 -25.09
CA MET A 159 -5.96 0.70 -26.20
C MET A 159 -6.51 2.08 -25.81
N ALA A 160 -7.48 2.14 -24.90
CA ALA A 160 -8.03 3.38 -24.38
C ALA A 160 -7.03 4.08 -23.45
N HIS A 161 -6.29 3.33 -22.62
CA HIS A 161 -5.19 3.87 -21.81
C HIS A 161 -4.12 4.53 -22.68
N ASN A 162 -3.75 3.91 -23.80
CA ASN A 162 -2.78 4.48 -24.75
C ASN A 162 -3.26 5.82 -25.31
N LYS A 163 -4.54 5.92 -25.70
CA LYS A 163 -5.08 7.19 -26.20
C LYS A 163 -5.19 8.26 -25.12
N LEU A 164 -5.53 7.86 -23.89
CA LEU A 164 -5.56 8.76 -22.74
C LEU A 164 -4.17 9.33 -22.43
N LYS A 165 -3.12 8.50 -22.55
CA LYS A 165 -1.72 8.92 -22.39
C LYS A 165 -1.33 9.98 -23.42
N GLU A 166 -1.69 9.79 -24.69
CA GLU A 166 -1.46 10.79 -25.75
C GLU A 166 -2.10 12.14 -25.40
N ILE A 167 -3.35 12.14 -24.91
CA ILE A 167 -4.02 13.38 -24.49
C ILE A 167 -3.30 14.04 -23.32
N ARG A 168 -2.79 13.24 -22.37
CA ARG A 168 -2.02 13.74 -21.22
C ARG A 168 -0.72 14.42 -21.67
N GLU A 169 -0.04 13.83 -22.65
CA GLU A 169 1.16 14.40 -23.29
C GLU A 169 0.84 15.70 -24.02
N MET A 170 -0.23 15.74 -24.83
CA MET A 170 -0.66 16.95 -25.54
C MET A 170 -1.01 18.10 -24.59
N ARG A 171 -1.67 17.79 -23.47
CA ARG A 171 -1.95 18.78 -22.42
C ARG A 171 -0.67 19.28 -21.76
N GLN A 172 0.33 18.41 -21.58
CA GLN A 172 1.63 18.81 -21.07
C GLN A 172 2.37 19.73 -22.04
N TYR A 173 2.40 19.43 -23.34
CA TYR A 173 2.96 20.33 -24.35
C TYR A 173 2.24 21.68 -24.39
N THR A 174 0.92 21.68 -24.27
CA THR A 174 0.14 22.92 -24.19
C THR A 174 0.52 23.74 -22.96
N ARG A 175 0.73 23.09 -21.81
CA ARG A 175 1.21 23.76 -20.59
C ARG A 175 2.59 24.39 -20.81
N LEU A 176 3.54 23.65 -21.38
CA LEU A 176 4.87 24.19 -21.71
C LEU A 176 4.76 25.37 -22.68
N ALA A 177 3.89 25.28 -23.67
CA ALA A 177 3.69 26.33 -24.65
C ALA A 177 3.13 27.62 -24.06
N VAL A 178 2.21 27.51 -23.08
CA VAL A 178 1.59 28.68 -22.44
C VAL A 178 2.51 29.29 -21.38
N TRP A 179 3.21 28.46 -20.60
CA TRP A 179 3.91 28.95 -19.41
C TRP A 179 5.42 29.08 -19.59
N GLU A 180 6.05 28.16 -20.31
CA GLU A 180 7.53 28.12 -20.44
C GLU A 180 8.01 28.81 -21.72
N MET A 181 7.32 28.61 -22.86
CA MET A 181 7.77 29.19 -24.13
C MET A 181 7.81 30.73 -24.16
N PRO A 182 6.88 31.48 -23.53
CA PRO A 182 6.98 32.93 -23.48
C PRO A 182 8.24 33.42 -22.75
N LEU A 183 8.72 32.67 -21.75
CA LEU A 183 9.95 33.02 -21.03
C LEU A 183 11.18 32.94 -21.94
N LEU A 184 11.17 32.09 -22.97
CA LEU A 184 12.25 32.03 -23.96
C LEU A 184 12.44 33.32 -24.74
N SER A 185 11.38 34.13 -24.89
CA SER A 185 11.49 35.44 -25.55
C SER A 185 12.36 36.42 -24.76
N SER A 186 12.44 36.27 -23.43
CA SER A 186 13.29 37.12 -22.58
C SER A 186 14.78 36.84 -22.74
N THR A 187 15.14 35.61 -23.14
CA THR A 187 16.53 35.17 -23.32
C THR A 187 16.97 35.17 -24.78
N ALA A 188 16.10 35.56 -25.70
CA ALA A 188 16.43 35.59 -27.12
C ALA A 188 17.45 36.70 -27.41
N THR A 189 18.64 36.33 -27.88
CA THR A 189 19.63 37.29 -28.36
C THR A 189 19.26 37.73 -29.78
N HIS A 190 19.33 39.03 -30.05
CA HIS A 190 19.10 39.54 -31.39
C HIS A 190 20.18 38.97 -32.32
N ALA A 191 19.77 38.28 -33.38
CA ALA A 191 20.71 37.76 -34.37
C ALA A 191 21.46 38.95 -35.00
N HIS A 192 22.73 39.12 -34.65
CA HIS A 192 23.58 40.13 -35.24
C HIS A 192 24.12 39.56 -36.55
N THR A 193 23.60 40.02 -37.69
CA THR A 193 24.12 39.62 -38.99
C THR A 193 25.51 40.23 -39.16
N ARG A 194 26.54 39.41 -39.01
CA ARG A 194 27.88 39.74 -39.50
C ARG A 194 27.85 39.57 -41.02
N ASP A 195 27.48 40.64 -41.71
CA ASP A 195 27.29 40.66 -43.17
C ASP A 195 28.54 40.24 -43.97
N GLY A 196 29.72 40.17 -43.35
CA GLY A 196 30.98 39.79 -44.01
C GLY A 196 31.27 38.27 -44.11
N THR A 197 30.64 37.41 -43.31
CA THR A 197 31.04 35.98 -43.23
C THR A 197 30.26 35.04 -44.16
N LEU A 198 29.06 35.43 -44.60
CA LEU A 198 28.22 34.61 -45.49
C LEU A 198 28.73 34.57 -46.93
N GLU A 199 29.45 35.61 -47.36
CA GLU A 199 30.15 35.68 -48.66
C GLU A 199 31.25 34.61 -48.78
N LEU A 200 31.98 34.32 -47.71
CA LEU A 200 33.07 33.35 -47.68
C LEU A 200 32.56 31.90 -47.76
N THR A 201 31.47 31.59 -47.05
CA THR A 201 30.84 30.26 -47.12
C THR A 201 30.21 29.96 -48.48
N ARG A 202 29.72 31.00 -49.18
CA ARG A 202 29.12 30.86 -50.52
C ARG A 202 30.18 30.62 -51.59
N LYS A 203 31.32 31.33 -51.53
CA LYS A 203 32.44 31.18 -52.49
C LYS A 203 33.20 29.86 -52.34
N ASN A 204 33.32 29.32 -51.12
CA ASN A 204 33.96 28.03 -50.90
C ASN A 204 33.09 26.85 -51.39
N ARG A 205 31.76 26.96 -51.29
CA ARG A 205 30.84 25.93 -51.79
C ARG A 205 30.83 25.82 -53.31
N THR A 206 31.02 26.92 -54.03
CA THR A 206 31.13 26.93 -55.50
C THR A 206 32.48 26.42 -55.99
N ARG A 207 33.54 26.51 -55.18
CA ARG A 207 34.88 26.00 -55.54
C ARG A 207 35.07 24.50 -55.31
N GLN A 208 34.27 23.86 -54.45
CA GLN A 208 34.31 22.40 -54.22
C GLN A 208 33.43 21.60 -55.20
N ALA A 209 32.62 22.27 -56.03
CA ALA A 209 31.72 21.64 -56.99
C ALA A 209 32.26 21.61 -58.43
N LEU A 210 33.53 21.99 -58.62
CA LEU A 210 34.32 21.89 -59.86
C LEU A 210 35.54 21.02 -59.58
#